data_AF-V9EKB7-F1
#
_entry.id   AF-V9EKB7-F1
#
_cell.length_a   1.000
_cell.length_b   1.000
_cell.length_c   1.000
_cell.angle_alpha   90.00
_cell.angle_beta   90.00
_cell.angle_gamma   90.00
#
_symmetry.space_group_name_H-M   'P 1'
#
loop_
_entity.id
_entity.type
_entity.pdbx_description
1 polymer ?
#
loop_
_entity_poly.entity_id
_entity_poly.type
_entity_poly.pdbx_seq_one_letter_code
_entity_poly.pdbx_strand_id
1 'polypeptide(L)'
;MKHVETYHQEKIQEYYRDKDKKKPRGNKRDSSSSYSSVPQKKIKALSSEDQRLVDRKLAIWLARYQRPMALVEDERFWPYLNFVANNLGGIKLHVSHRTELRDNIIGLATGLRSKLQAILKDDCLDYFLTTDIWTDLRQRSFMAVTSTTWLSILL
;
A
#
# COMPACT_ATOMS: atom_id res chain seq x y z
N MET A 1 20.91 -40.79 -16.92
CA MET A 1 22.28 -40.75 -16.35
C MET A 1 23.08 -42.03 -16.60
N LYS A 2 22.48 -43.23 -16.63
CA LYS A 2 23.19 -44.52 -16.88
C LYS A 2 24.08 -44.60 -18.14
N HIS A 3 23.75 -43.89 -19.22
CA HIS A 3 24.52 -43.96 -20.48
C HIS A 3 25.93 -43.34 -20.37
N VAL A 4 26.11 -42.32 -19.53
CA VAL A 4 27.40 -41.62 -19.37
C VAL A 4 28.37 -42.46 -18.55
N GLU A 5 27.86 -43.20 -17.58
CA GLU A 5 28.65 -44.10 -16.72
C GLU A 5 29.18 -45.31 -17.51
N THR A 6 28.41 -45.84 -18.46
CA THR A 6 28.79 -47.05 -19.22
C THR A 6 29.83 -46.80 -20.31
N TYR A 7 29.79 -45.65 -21.00
CA TYR A 7 30.63 -45.41 -22.20
C TYR A 7 31.70 -44.33 -22.03
N HIS A 8 31.69 -43.57 -20.93
CA HIS A 8 32.62 -42.46 -20.72
C HIS A 8 33.34 -42.53 -19.38
N GLN A 9 33.54 -43.74 -18.87
CA GLN A 9 34.19 -44.01 -17.59
C GLN A 9 35.62 -43.47 -17.51
N GLU A 10 36.36 -43.49 -18.62
CA GLU A 10 37.69 -42.88 -18.72
C GLU A 10 37.65 -41.36 -18.53
N LYS A 11 36.70 -40.65 -19.16
CA LYS A 11 36.54 -39.20 -18.98
C LYS A 11 36.13 -38.82 -17.55
N ILE A 12 35.37 -39.70 -16.88
CA ILE A 12 34.98 -39.52 -15.47
C ILE A 12 36.22 -39.67 -14.58
N GLN A 13 37.05 -40.69 -14.80
CA GLN A 13 38.29 -40.88 -14.05
C GLN A 13 39.29 -39.74 -14.30
N GLU A 14 39.41 -39.26 -15.53
CA GLU A 14 40.25 -38.14 -15.92
C GLU A 14 39.82 -36.84 -15.21
N TYR A 15 38.50 -36.58 -15.16
CA TYR A 15 37.94 -35.45 -14.41
C TYR A 15 38.29 -35.49 -12.92
N TYR A 16 38.16 -36.64 -12.26
CA TYR A 16 38.53 -36.77 -10.84
C TYR A 16 40.03 -36.66 -10.61
N ARG A 17 40.85 -37.18 -11.54
CA ARG A 17 42.32 -37.08 -11.48
C ARG A 17 42.80 -35.63 -11.62
N ASP A 18 42.14 -34.85 -12.48
CA ASP A 18 42.41 -33.41 -12.62
C ASP A 18 41.90 -32.59 -11.44
N LYS A 19 40.80 -33.02 -10.81
CA LYS A 19 40.26 -32.40 -9.60
C LYS A 19 41.21 -32.58 -8.41
N ASP A 20 41.86 -33.73 -8.30
CA ASP A 20 42.85 -34.00 -7.25
C ASP A 20 44.20 -33.32 -7.51
N LYS A 21 44.62 -33.16 -8.78
CA LYS A 21 45.81 -32.38 -9.15
C LYS A 21 45.63 -30.87 -8.94
N LYS A 22 44.39 -30.37 -8.97
CA LYS A 22 44.03 -28.96 -8.73
C LYS A 22 43.64 -28.65 -7.28
N LYS A 23 43.98 -29.50 -6.30
CA LYS A 23 43.93 -29.10 -4.89
C LYS A 23 45.04 -28.07 -4.62
N PRO A 24 44.73 -26.81 -4.26
CA PRO A 24 45.76 -25.84 -3.94
C PRO A 24 46.48 -26.29 -2.66
N ARG A 25 47.79 -26.51 -2.76
CA ARG A 25 48.66 -26.61 -1.59
C ARG A 25 48.52 -25.32 -0.78
N GLY A 26 48.31 -25.49 0.52
CA GLY A 26 47.84 -24.46 1.44
C GLY A 26 48.64 -23.17 1.36
N ASN A 27 47.90 -22.08 1.25
CA ASN A 27 48.25 -20.83 1.89
C ASN A 27 47.08 -20.51 2.83
N LYS A 28 47.34 -20.51 4.14
CA LYS A 28 46.50 -19.84 5.13
C LYS A 28 46.40 -18.38 4.71
N ARG A 29 45.34 -18.03 4.00
CA ARG A 29 44.78 -16.69 4.04
C ARG A 29 43.48 -16.84 4.77
N ASP A 30 43.39 -16.21 5.93
CA ASP A 30 42.15 -15.95 6.64
C ASP A 30 41.27 -15.08 5.74
N SER A 31 40.65 -15.70 4.74
CA SER A 31 39.41 -15.20 4.18
C SER A 31 38.33 -15.63 5.15
N SER A 32 38.21 -14.87 6.24
CA SER A 32 36.89 -14.56 6.75
C SER A 32 36.14 -13.95 5.57
N SER A 33 35.44 -14.82 4.83
CA SER A 33 34.41 -14.40 3.91
C SER A 33 33.37 -13.73 4.81
N SER A 34 33.60 -12.44 5.05
CA SER A 34 32.55 -11.50 5.33
C SER A 34 31.69 -11.54 4.08
N TYR A 35 30.81 -12.54 4.02
CA TYR A 35 29.49 -12.30 3.49
C TYR A 35 29.07 -11.04 4.21
N SER A 36 29.20 -9.90 3.53
CA SER A 36 28.59 -8.67 4.00
C SER A 36 27.14 -9.06 4.14
N SER A 37 26.72 -9.35 5.37
CA SER A 37 25.34 -9.48 5.73
C SER A 37 24.74 -8.18 5.22
N VAL A 38 24.05 -8.25 4.07
CA VAL A 38 23.28 -7.12 3.54
C VAL A 38 22.56 -6.59 4.76
N PRO A 39 22.78 -5.32 5.17
CA PRO A 39 22.25 -4.83 6.43
C PRO A 39 20.75 -5.13 6.40
N GLN A 40 20.30 -6.08 7.23
CA GLN A 40 18.88 -6.33 7.36
C GLN A 40 18.33 -5.03 7.90
N LYS A 41 17.69 -4.24 7.03
CA LYS A 41 17.05 -2.99 7.41
C LYS A 41 16.15 -3.32 8.58
N LYS A 42 16.50 -2.83 9.77
CA LYS A 42 15.69 -3.04 10.97
C LYS A 42 14.34 -2.39 10.69
N ILE A 43 13.32 -3.22 10.53
CA ILE A 43 11.97 -2.76 10.27
C ILE A 43 11.54 -1.93 11.48
N LYS A 44 11.30 -0.64 11.29
CA LYS A 44 10.88 0.27 12.36
C LYS A 44 9.35 0.26 12.45
N ALA A 45 8.82 0.07 13.66
CA ALA A 45 7.41 0.31 13.90
C ALA A 45 7.10 1.81 13.75
N LEU A 46 5.98 2.12 13.12
CA LEU A 46 5.54 3.50 12.94
C LEU A 46 5.10 4.10 14.29
N SER A 47 5.34 5.40 14.49
CA SER A 47 4.84 6.09 15.68
C SER A 47 3.31 6.18 15.63
N SER A 48 2.65 6.36 16.78
CA SER A 48 1.19 6.52 16.82
C SER A 48 0.70 7.76 16.07
N GLU A 49 1.50 8.83 16.04
CA GLU A 49 1.16 10.07 15.34
C GLU A 49 1.27 9.91 13.83
N ASP A 50 2.36 9.30 13.36
CA ASP A 50 2.56 8.99 11.95
C ASP A 50 1.49 8.01 11.45
N GLN A 51 1.09 7.03 12.27
CA GLN A 51 0.01 6.10 11.93
C GLN A 51 -1.32 6.85 11.72
N ARG A 52 -1.69 7.75 12.65
CA ARG A 52 -2.87 8.62 12.49
C ARG A 52 -2.79 9.46 11.22
N LEU A 53 -1.60 9.94 10.86
CA LEU A 53 -1.41 10.71 9.63
C LEU A 53 -1.62 9.84 8.38
N VAL A 54 -1.12 8.60 8.37
CA VAL A 54 -1.37 7.63 7.30
C VAL A 54 -2.86 7.35 7.17
N ASP A 55 -3.54 7.05 8.28
CA ASP A 55 -4.97 6.73 8.29
C ASP A 55 -5.80 7.92 7.78
N ARG A 56 -5.44 9.14 8.19
CA ARG A 56 -6.07 10.37 7.69
C ARG A 56 -5.85 10.54 6.18
N LYS A 57 -4.64 10.30 5.67
CA LYS A 57 -4.34 10.40 4.23
C LYS A 57 -5.12 9.35 3.44
N LEU A 58 -5.20 8.13 3.96
CA LEU A 58 -5.98 7.04 3.36
C LEU A 58 -7.48 7.38 3.33
N ALA A 59 -8.03 7.86 4.44
CA ALA A 59 -9.43 8.32 4.52
C ALA A 59 -9.74 9.42 3.49
N ILE A 60 -8.85 10.42 3.36
CA ILE A 60 -9.00 11.48 2.35
C ILE A 60 -8.96 10.90 0.94
N TRP A 61 -8.02 10.01 0.65
CA TRP A 61 -7.91 9.39 -0.68
C TRP A 61 -9.17 8.59 -1.03
N LEU A 62 -9.66 7.76 -0.11
CA LEU A 62 -10.89 6.98 -0.31
C LEU A 62 -12.09 7.90 -0.57
N ALA A 63 -12.28 8.92 0.26
CA ALA A 63 -13.42 9.83 0.16
C ALA A 63 -13.35 10.70 -1.11
N ARG A 64 -12.19 11.31 -1.39
CA ARG A 64 -12.02 12.27 -2.50
C ARG A 64 -12.16 11.61 -3.87
N TYR A 65 -11.68 10.39 -4.02
CA TYR A 65 -11.72 9.65 -5.28
C TYR A 65 -12.83 8.59 -5.31
N GLN A 66 -13.77 8.65 -4.36
CA GLN A 66 -14.93 7.77 -4.25
C GLN A 66 -14.54 6.29 -4.36
N ARG A 67 -13.41 5.90 -3.76
CA ARG A 67 -12.94 4.52 -3.78
C ARG A 67 -13.78 3.69 -2.80
N PRO A 68 -14.09 2.43 -3.13
CA PRO A 68 -14.81 1.56 -2.22
C PRO A 68 -13.98 1.34 -0.95
N MET A 69 -14.61 1.42 0.22
CA MET A 69 -13.93 1.15 1.49
C MET A 69 -13.41 -0.30 1.56
N ALA A 70 -13.99 -1.22 0.80
CA ALA A 70 -13.52 -2.61 0.68
C ALA A 70 -12.09 -2.71 0.11
N LEU A 71 -11.57 -1.66 -0.53
CA LEU A 71 -10.20 -1.63 -1.06
C LEU A 71 -9.14 -1.94 0.00
N VAL A 72 -9.36 -1.55 1.26
CA VAL A 72 -8.39 -1.78 2.35
C VAL A 72 -8.38 -3.22 2.84
N GLU A 73 -9.40 -3.99 2.48
CA GLU A 73 -9.54 -5.43 2.75
C GLU A 73 -9.20 -6.26 1.50
N ASP A 74 -8.78 -5.61 0.40
CA ASP A 74 -8.45 -6.28 -0.85
C ASP A 74 -7.16 -7.11 -0.73
N GLU A 75 -7.24 -8.35 -1.20
CA GLU A 75 -6.16 -9.35 -1.10
C GLU A 75 -4.89 -8.94 -1.84
N ARG A 76 -4.97 -8.05 -2.83
CA ARG A 76 -3.82 -7.59 -3.63
C ARG A 76 -3.31 -6.23 -3.19
N PHE A 77 -4.19 -5.38 -2.67
CA PHE A 77 -3.83 -4.06 -2.16
C PHE A 77 -2.88 -4.14 -0.97
N TRP A 78 -3.17 -5.02 0.00
CA TRP A 78 -2.35 -5.14 1.21
C TRP A 78 -0.93 -5.66 0.93
N PRO A 79 -0.71 -6.74 0.14
CA PRO A 79 0.64 -7.16 -0.25
C PRO A 79 1.44 -6.08 -0.97
N TYR A 80 0.80 -5.29 -1.84
CA TYR A 80 1.45 -4.17 -2.51
C TYR A 80 1.91 -3.10 -1.51
N LEU A 81 1.02 -2.66 -0.62
CA LEU A 81 1.35 -1.68 0.41
C LEU A 81 2.44 -2.19 1.35
N ASN A 82 2.35 -3.44 1.79
CA ASN A 82 3.36 -4.05 2.65
C ASN A 82 4.70 -4.17 1.92
N PHE A 83 4.74 -4.52 0.64
CA PHE A 83 5.98 -4.54 -0.13
C PHE A 83 6.63 -3.14 -0.18
N VAL A 84 5.86 -2.10 -0.47
CA VAL A 84 6.37 -0.73 -0.55
C VAL A 84 6.83 -0.23 0.82
N ALA A 85 6.00 -0.36 1.86
CA ALA A 85 6.29 0.16 3.19
C ALA A 85 7.37 -0.65 3.92
N ASN A 86 7.22 -1.97 3.94
CA ASN A 86 8.06 -2.87 4.73
C ASN A 86 9.33 -3.25 3.97
N ASN A 87 9.21 -3.81 2.76
CA ASN A 87 10.38 -4.32 2.04
C ASN A 87 11.26 -3.21 1.49
N LEU A 88 10.67 -2.16 0.90
CA LEU A 88 11.44 -1.03 0.36
C LEU A 88 11.73 0.03 1.43
N GLY A 89 10.68 0.42 2.16
CA GLY A 89 10.73 1.50 3.16
C GLY A 89 11.34 1.10 4.51
N GLY A 90 11.34 -0.18 4.88
CA GLY A 90 11.79 -0.62 6.20
C GLY A 90 10.85 -0.19 7.33
N ILE A 91 9.56 0.02 7.05
CA ILE A 91 8.55 0.48 7.99
C ILE A 91 7.46 -0.57 8.12
N LYS A 92 7.13 -0.96 9.35
CA LYS A 92 5.96 -1.79 9.62
C LYS A 92 4.72 -0.90 9.64
N LEU A 93 4.04 -0.84 8.51
CA LEU A 93 2.78 -0.13 8.38
C LEU A 93 1.63 -0.99 8.91
N HIS A 94 0.75 -0.37 9.69
CA HIS A 94 -0.58 -0.90 9.97
C HIS A 94 -1.58 -0.17 9.09
N VAL A 95 -2.54 -0.86 8.48
CA VAL A 95 -3.65 -0.22 7.79
C VAL A 95 -4.89 -0.41 8.64
N SER A 96 -5.50 0.70 9.01
CA SER A 96 -6.74 0.72 9.78
C SER A 96 -7.85 -0.05 9.07
N HIS A 97 -8.71 -0.66 9.87
CA HIS A 97 -9.85 -1.38 9.35
C HIS A 97 -10.90 -0.43 8.75
N ARG A 98 -11.80 -0.99 7.94
CA ARG A 98 -12.90 -0.24 7.31
C ARG A 98 -13.72 0.59 8.29
N THR A 99 -13.99 0.07 9.50
CA THR A 99 -14.77 0.80 10.51
C THR A 99 -14.02 2.05 11.00
N GLU A 100 -12.74 1.92 11.33
CA GLU A 100 -11.91 3.04 11.78
C GLU A 100 -11.73 4.09 10.67
N LEU A 101 -11.54 3.64 9.43
CA LEU A 101 -11.47 4.56 8.28
C LEU A 101 -12.80 5.27 8.03
N ARG A 102 -13.93 4.58 8.21
CA ARG A 102 -15.26 5.19 8.13
C ARG A 102 -15.41 6.30 9.18
N ASP A 103 -15.01 6.04 10.41
CA ASP A 103 -15.09 7.03 11.50
C ASP A 103 -14.19 8.24 11.21
N ASN A 104 -12.99 8.01 10.68
CA ASN A 104 -12.10 9.08 10.20
C ASN A 104 -12.74 9.92 9.08
N ILE A 105 -13.40 9.29 8.11
CA ILE A 105 -14.11 10.00 7.03
C ILE A 105 -15.27 10.82 7.61
N ILE A 106 -16.05 10.27 8.54
CA ILE A 106 -17.15 10.98 9.20
C ILE A 106 -16.63 12.19 10.00
N GLY A 107 -15.53 12.03 10.73
CA GLY A 107 -14.88 13.11 11.47
C GLY A 107 -14.42 14.24 10.53
N LEU A 108 -13.75 13.89 9.43
CA LEU A 108 -13.34 14.85 8.41
C LEU A 108 -14.54 15.57 7.78
N ALA A 109 -15.59 14.83 7.43
CA ALA A 109 -16.82 15.39 6.87
C ALA A 109 -17.51 16.34 7.84
N THR A 110 -17.52 16.03 9.13
CA THR A 110 -18.12 16.89 10.17
C THR A 110 -17.37 18.22 10.30
N GLY A 111 -16.03 18.17 10.29
CA GLY A 111 -15.21 19.39 10.27
C GLY A 111 -15.45 20.23 9.01
N LEU A 112 -15.53 19.59 7.85
CA LEU A 112 -15.83 20.30 6.59
C LEU A 112 -17.24 20.90 6.57
N ARG A 113 -18.24 20.18 7.06
CA ARG A 113 -19.61 20.70 7.20
C ARG A 113 -19.66 21.93 8.10
N SER A 114 -18.96 21.90 9.23
CA SER A 114 -18.92 23.03 10.16
C SER A 114 -18.31 24.28 9.49
N LYS A 115 -17.23 24.10 8.71
CA LYS A 115 -16.62 25.19 7.92
C LYS A 115 -17.56 25.70 6.83
N LEU A 116 -18.20 24.81 6.08
CA LEU A 116 -19.17 25.18 5.05
C LEU A 116 -20.37 25.92 5.64
N GLN A 117 -20.88 25.49 6.80
CA GLN A 117 -21.96 26.18 7.49
C GLN A 117 -21.58 27.59 7.92
N ALA A 118 -20.34 27.81 8.35
CA ALA A 118 -19.84 29.15 8.67
C ALA A 118 -19.82 30.03 7.41
N ILE A 119 -19.22 29.53 6.31
CA ILE A 119 -19.18 30.25 5.02
C ILE A 119 -20.59 30.55 4.51
N LEU A 120 -21.52 29.60 4.61
CA LEU A 120 -22.90 29.80 4.17
C LEU A 120 -23.65 30.85 5.00
N LYS A 121 -23.34 30.97 6.29
CA LYS A 121 -23.95 31.99 7.15
C LYS A 121 -23.41 33.39 6.89
N ASP A 122 -22.12 33.50 6.59
CA ASP A 122 -21.44 34.79 6.49
C ASP A 122 -21.49 35.36 5.06
N ASP A 123 -21.32 34.52 4.03
CA ASP A 123 -21.02 34.98 2.67
C ASP A 123 -22.06 34.59 1.60
N CYS A 124 -23.05 33.75 1.93
CA CYS A 124 -23.97 33.20 0.92
C CYS A 124 -25.27 34.01 0.84
N LEU A 125 -25.34 34.92 -0.13
CA LEU A 125 -26.57 35.67 -0.43
C LEU A 125 -27.58 34.84 -1.23
N ASP A 126 -27.12 34.03 -2.18
CA ASP A 126 -27.94 33.21 -3.05
C ASP A 126 -27.38 31.78 -3.18
N TYR A 127 -28.26 30.78 -3.12
CA TYR A 127 -27.93 29.38 -3.38
C TYR A 127 -28.99 28.74 -4.27
N PHE A 128 -28.56 27.77 -5.09
CA PHE A 128 -29.48 26.92 -5.83
C PHE A 128 -29.44 25.52 -5.25
N LEU A 129 -30.62 24.92 -5.14
CA LEU A 129 -30.79 23.54 -4.72
C LEU A 129 -31.33 22.75 -5.91
N THR A 130 -30.54 21.81 -6.43
CA THR A 130 -31.02 20.83 -7.39
C THR A 130 -31.32 19.53 -6.66
N THR A 131 -32.42 18.88 -7.04
CA THR A 131 -32.84 17.61 -6.47
C THR A 131 -33.05 16.62 -7.58
N ASP A 132 -32.27 15.54 -7.59
CA ASP A 132 -32.40 14.43 -8.52
C ASP A 132 -33.09 13.27 -7.78
N ILE A 133 -34.24 12.82 -8.29
CA ILE A 133 -35.01 11.72 -7.70
C ILE A 133 -35.09 10.59 -8.72
N TRP A 134 -34.73 9.38 -8.31
CA TRP A 134 -34.85 8.19 -9.16
C TRP A 134 -35.23 6.96 -8.34
N THR A 135 -35.72 5.93 -9.01
CA THR A 135 -36.04 4.63 -8.39
C THR A 135 -35.24 3.55 -9.09
N ASP A 136 -34.62 2.64 -8.32
CA ASP A 136 -33.88 1.52 -8.91
C ASP A 136 -34.81 0.36 -9.32
N LEU A 137 -34.22 -0.63 -10.00
CA LEU A 137 -34.93 -1.85 -10.43
C LEU A 137 -35.45 -2.70 -9.26
N ARG A 138 -34.99 -2.44 -8.03
CA ARG A 138 -35.43 -3.09 -6.79
C ARG A 138 -36.49 -2.27 -6.04
N GLN A 139 -37.10 -1.29 -6.71
CA GLN A 139 -38.11 -0.38 -6.14
C GLN A 139 -37.61 0.43 -4.94
N ARG A 140 -36.32 0.73 -4.87
CA ARG A 140 -35.77 1.67 -3.88
C ARG A 140 -35.72 3.05 -4.48
N SER A 141 -36.34 4.01 -3.83
CA SER A 141 -36.28 5.43 -4.22
C SER A 141 -35.06 6.11 -3.61
N PHE A 142 -34.38 6.89 -4.41
CA PHE A 142 -33.20 7.67 -4.05
C PHE A 142 -33.45 9.13 -4.37
N MET A 143 -32.88 10.01 -3.55
CA MET A 143 -32.88 11.44 -3.74
C MET A 143 -31.46 11.94 -3.52
N ALA A 144 -30.88 12.59 -4.52
CA ALA A 144 -29.67 13.39 -4.36
C ALA A 144 -30.07 14.85 -4.27
N VAL A 145 -29.53 15.55 -3.28
CA VAL A 145 -29.73 16.98 -3.09
C VAL A 145 -28.36 17.64 -3.24
N THR A 146 -28.23 18.51 -4.24
CA THR A 146 -27.00 19.25 -4.51
C THR A 146 -27.26 20.73 -4.31
N SER A 147 -26.48 21.35 -3.42
CA SER A 147 -26.51 22.80 -3.20
C SER A 147 -25.30 23.42 -3.88
N THR A 148 -25.51 24.39 -4.75
CA THR A 148 -24.44 25.16 -5.40
C THR A 148 -24.53 26.64 -5.00
N THR A 149 -23.37 27.25 -4.78
CA THR A 149 -23.24 28.69 -4.59
C THR A 149 -22.55 29.30 -5.81
N TRP A 150 -22.88 30.55 -6.15
CA TRP A 150 -22.35 31.23 -7.35
C TRP A 150 -20.82 31.32 -7.40
N LEU A 151 -20.14 31.26 -6.26
CA LEU A 151 -18.68 31.32 -6.15
C LEU A 151 -17.96 30.16 -6.87
N SER A 152 -18.64 29.07 -7.22
CA SER A 152 -18.03 27.90 -7.87
C SER A 152 -18.28 27.78 -9.38
N ILE A 153 -19.01 28.71 -10.02
CA ILE A 153 -19.35 28.63 -11.45
C ILE A 153 -18.29 29.32 -12.35
N LEU A 154 -17.29 29.99 -11.79
CA LEU A 154 -16.28 30.76 -12.52
C LEU A 154 -14.83 30.24 -12.41
N LEU A 155 -14.61 29.00 -11.99
CA LEU A 155 -13.30 28.32 -12.02
C LEU A 155 -13.40 27.03 -12.85
#